data_AF-A0A950IQZ2-F1
#
_entry.id   AF-A0A950IQZ2-F1
#
_cell.length_a   1.000
_cell.length_b   1.000
_cell.length_c   1.000
_cell.angle_alpha   90.00
_cell.angle_beta   90.00
_cell.angle_gamma   90.00
#
_symmetry.space_group_name_H-M   'P 1'
#
loop_
_entity.id
_entity.type
_entity.pdbx_description
1 polymer ?
#
loop_
_entity_poly.entity_id
_entity_poly.type
_entity_poly.pdbx_seq_one_letter_code
_entity_poly.pdbx_strand_id
1 'polypeptide(L)'
;MSWDTSTQNFDDHALRVANALLRANGGTTASLLMPPAAGDTTDAGQLGLNSPNFQSLPLAPAVFRRLRATMHEDQPARYELLISAVAVQGAVSELQLSSADALFSMAANVVVGGELFLIE
;
A
#
# COMPACT_ATOMS: atom_id res chain seq x y z
N MET A 1 -3.55 43.97 -7.10
CA MET A 1 -3.77 42.77 -7.93
C MET A 1 -3.67 41.59 -6.97
N SER A 2 -4.81 41.11 -6.48
CA SER A 2 -4.88 40.06 -5.45
C SER A 2 -4.85 38.71 -6.13
N TRP A 3 -3.87 37.88 -5.81
CA TRP A 3 -3.80 36.51 -6.30
C TRP A 3 -4.85 35.68 -5.56
N ASP A 4 -5.70 34.98 -6.30
CA ASP A 4 -6.62 33.99 -5.77
C ASP A 4 -5.81 32.74 -5.38
N THR A 5 -5.64 32.53 -4.07
CA THR A 5 -4.89 31.40 -3.50
C THR A 5 -5.82 30.25 -3.10
N SER A 6 -7.12 30.29 -3.44
CA SER A 6 -8.08 29.25 -3.04
C SER A 6 -7.83 27.88 -3.66
N THR A 7 -7.05 27.83 -4.75
CA THR A 7 -6.62 26.61 -5.44
C THR A 7 -5.19 26.20 -5.11
N GLN A 8 -4.44 27.00 -4.35
CA GLN A 8 -3.12 26.62 -3.86
C GLN A 8 -3.31 25.82 -2.57
N ASN A 9 -3.36 24.50 -2.70
CA ASN A 9 -3.01 23.65 -1.57
C ASN A 9 -1.55 23.97 -1.23
N PHE A 10 -1.31 24.50 -0.04
CA PHE A 10 0.02 24.41 0.56
C PHE A 10 0.23 22.93 0.93
N ASP A 11 0.51 22.09 -0.09
CA ASP A 11 0.38 20.62 -0.10
C ASP A 11 1.00 19.93 1.13
N ASP A 12 2.06 20.51 1.69
CA ASP A 12 2.76 19.97 2.85
C ASP A 12 1.92 19.98 4.14
N HIS A 13 1.05 20.99 4.35
CA HIS A 13 0.19 21.03 5.53
C HIS A 13 -0.93 19.98 5.48
N ALA A 14 -1.59 19.84 4.33
CA ALA A 14 -2.63 18.84 4.15
C ALA A 14 -2.07 17.41 4.29
N LEU A 15 -0.90 17.15 3.70
CA LEU A 15 -0.20 15.86 3.84
C LEU A 15 0.23 15.59 5.28
N ARG A 16 0.74 16.60 5.99
CA ARG A 16 1.08 16.47 7.42
C ARG A 16 -0.14 16.16 8.28
N VAL A 17 -1.26 16.85 8.05
CA VAL A 17 -2.52 16.60 8.76
C VAL A 17 -3.04 15.20 8.45
N ALA A 18 -3.09 14.79 7.18
CA ALA A 18 -3.50 13.44 6.80
C ALA A 18 -2.64 12.36 7.48
N ASN A 19 -1.32 12.54 7.48
CA ASN A 19 -0.40 11.63 8.17
C ASN A 19 -0.61 11.61 9.68
N ALA A 20 -0.90 12.76 10.31
CA ALA A 20 -1.23 12.83 11.73
C ALA A 20 -2.55 12.12 12.03
N LEU A 21 -3.57 12.27 11.18
CA LEU A 21 -4.86 11.60 11.33
C LEU A 21 -4.74 10.08 11.17
N LEU A 22 -3.93 9.59 10.23
CA LEU A 22 -3.65 8.16 10.09
C LEU A 22 -2.98 7.61 11.34
N ARG A 23 -1.99 8.34 11.90
CA ARG A 23 -1.35 7.94 13.16
C ARG A 23 -2.32 7.95 14.34
N ALA A 24 -3.17 8.97 14.45
CA ALA A 24 -4.14 9.11 15.53
C ALA A 24 -5.24 8.03 15.50
N ASN A 25 -5.63 7.54 14.32
CA ASN A 25 -6.66 6.50 14.15
C ASN A 25 -6.12 5.06 14.29
N GLY A 26 -4.98 4.87 14.96
CA GLY A 26 -4.39 3.54 15.18
C GLY A 26 -3.27 3.20 14.22
N GLY A 27 -2.52 4.20 13.74
CA GLY A 27 -1.47 4.08 12.74
C GLY A 27 -0.62 2.82 12.91
N THR A 28 -0.73 1.94 11.93
CA THR A 28 0.00 0.68 11.82
C THR A 28 0.89 0.69 10.58
N THR A 29 1.56 -0.43 10.32
CA THR A 29 2.32 -0.69 9.10
C THR A 29 1.58 -1.75 8.30
N ALA A 30 1.38 -1.47 7.01
CA ALA A 30 0.94 -2.46 6.04
C ALA A 30 2.11 -2.77 5.12
N SER A 31 2.36 -4.04 4.81
CA SER A 31 3.44 -4.43 3.90
C SER A 31 2.90 -4.95 2.59
N LEU A 32 3.32 -4.37 1.47
CA LEU A 32 3.03 -4.95 0.16
C LEU A 32 4.00 -6.11 -0.09
N LEU A 33 3.48 -7.26 -0.51
CA LEU A 33 4.30 -8.36 -1.01
C LEU A 33 4.58 -8.13 -2.48
N MET A 34 5.80 -7.66 -2.76
CA MET A 34 6.28 -7.33 -4.09
C MET A 34 7.00 -8.53 -4.70
N PRO A 35 6.91 -8.73 -6.02
CA PRO A 35 7.78 -9.67 -6.71
C PRO A 35 9.25 -9.23 -6.53
N PRO A 36 10.20 -10.17 -6.54
CA PRO A 36 11.61 -9.85 -6.36
C PRO A 36 12.11 -9.11 -7.60
N ALA A 37 12.98 -8.11 -7.40
CA ALA A 37 13.52 -7.30 -8.49
C ALA A 37 14.30 -8.12 -9.55
N ALA A 38 14.96 -9.20 -9.10
CA ALA A 38 15.50 -10.23 -9.96
C ALA A 38 14.78 -11.55 -9.62
N GLY A 39 14.19 -12.19 -10.64
CA GLY A 39 13.66 -13.53 -10.50
C GLY A 39 14.76 -14.52 -10.10
N ASP A 40 14.36 -15.71 -9.64
CA ASP A 40 15.32 -16.76 -9.33
C ASP A 40 16.00 -17.26 -10.61
N THR A 41 17.26 -16.88 -10.80
CA THR A 41 18.04 -17.22 -12.00
C THR A 41 18.71 -18.58 -11.92
N THR A 42 18.46 -19.37 -10.87
CA THR A 42 18.99 -20.73 -10.77
C THR A 42 18.20 -21.69 -11.65
N ASP A 43 18.84 -22.77 -12.12
CA ASP A 43 18.16 -23.82 -12.91
C ASP A 43 16.94 -24.38 -12.17
N ALA A 44 17.04 -24.54 -10.85
CA ALA A 44 15.93 -24.97 -10.00
C ALA A 44 14.80 -23.93 -9.95
N GLY A 45 15.12 -22.65 -9.85
CA GLY A 45 14.15 -21.55 -9.88
C GLY A 45 13.41 -21.43 -11.21
N GLN A 46 14.12 -21.60 -12.33
CA GLN A 46 13.53 -21.59 -13.68
C GLN A 46 12.56 -22.76 -13.92
N LEU A 47 12.82 -23.90 -13.28
CA LEU A 47 11.93 -25.07 -13.29
C LEU A 47 10.80 -24.99 -12.25
N GLY A 48 10.72 -23.90 -11.47
CA GLY A 48 9.71 -23.72 -10.42
C GLY A 48 9.91 -24.61 -9.20
N LEU A 49 11.11 -25.15 -8.99
CA LEU A 49 11.44 -26.00 -7.84
C LEU A 49 11.71 -25.18 -6.57
N ASN A 50 12.07 -23.92 -6.71
CA ASN A 50 12.27 -23.01 -5.58
C ASN A 50 10.97 -22.26 -5.27
N SER A 51 10.73 -22.04 -3.97
CA SER A 51 9.60 -21.23 -3.54
C SER A 51 9.74 -19.80 -4.09
N PRO A 52 8.63 -19.17 -4.54
CA PRO A 52 8.65 -17.75 -4.91
C PRO A 52 9.15 -16.90 -3.75
N ASN A 53 10.18 -16.10 -4.00
CA ASN A 53 10.70 -15.14 -3.04
C ASN A 53 9.93 -13.83 -3.21
N PHE A 54 9.21 -13.37 -2.18
CA PHE A 54 8.57 -12.07 -2.18
C PHE A 54 9.34 -11.08 -1.31
N GLN A 55 9.46 -9.85 -1.79
CA GLN A 55 9.99 -8.74 -1.00
C GLN A 55 8.85 -8.08 -0.24
N SER A 56 9.01 -7.92 1.07
CA SER A 56 8.07 -7.17 1.91
C SER A 56 8.43 -5.69 1.87
N LEU A 57 7.53 -4.86 1.32
CA LEU A 57 7.67 -3.41 1.24
C LEU A 57 6.77 -2.74 2.28
N PRO A 58 7.31 -2.28 3.42
CA PRO A 58 6.52 -1.68 4.48
C PRO A 58 6.06 -0.25 4.11
N LEU A 59 4.78 0.02 4.31
CA LEU A 59 4.15 1.33 4.14
C LEU A 59 3.53 1.78 5.46
N ALA A 60 3.95 2.94 5.95
CA ALA A 60 3.47 3.52 7.20
C ALA A 60 3.43 5.06 7.13
N PRO A 61 2.47 5.72 7.82
CA PRO A 61 1.38 5.12 8.58
C PRO A 61 0.26 4.58 7.69
N ALA A 62 -0.41 3.53 8.15
CA ALA A 62 -1.60 2.96 7.54
C ALA A 62 -2.70 2.71 8.59
N VAL A 63 -3.97 2.65 8.15
CA VAL A 63 -5.12 2.27 8.97
C VAL A 63 -5.88 1.19 8.24
N PHE A 64 -6.11 0.06 8.92
CA PHE A 64 -6.85 -1.07 8.39
C PHE A 64 -8.13 -1.25 9.18
N ARG A 65 -9.28 -1.27 8.48
CA ARG A 65 -10.59 -1.38 9.12
C ARG A 65 -11.53 -2.29 8.36
N ARG A 66 -12.38 -3.00 9.09
CA ARG A 66 -13.46 -3.81 8.51
C ARG A 66 -14.59 -2.92 8.00
N LEU A 67 -15.01 -3.11 6.75
CA LEU A 67 -16.18 -2.43 6.19
C LEU A 67 -17.45 -3.05 6.76
N ARG A 68 -18.33 -2.19 7.30
CA ARG A 68 -19.67 -2.58 7.76
C ARG A 68 -20.68 -2.41 6.61
N ALA A 69 -20.53 -3.19 5.54
CA ALA A 69 -21.63 -3.35 4.58
C ALA A 69 -22.63 -4.39 5.11
N THR A 70 -23.88 -4.34 4.64
CA THR A 70 -24.90 -5.36 4.89
C THR A 70 -24.36 -6.71 4.43
N MET A 71 -23.81 -7.48 5.37
CA MET A 71 -23.23 -8.78 5.08
C MET A 71 -24.37 -9.70 4.66
N HIS A 72 -24.47 -10.00 3.38
CA HIS A 72 -25.22 -11.17 2.94
C HIS A 72 -24.48 -12.42 3.45
N GLU A 73 -25.23 -13.44 3.84
CA GLU A 73 -24.76 -14.61 4.61
C GLU A 73 -23.58 -15.36 3.96
N ASP A 74 -23.31 -15.13 2.66
CA ASP A 74 -22.27 -15.80 1.86
C ASP A 74 -21.13 -14.88 1.36
N GLN A 75 -21.02 -13.62 1.80
CA GLN A 75 -19.95 -12.72 1.33
C GLN A 75 -18.77 -12.62 2.31
N PRO A 76 -17.50 -12.74 1.84
CA PRO A 76 -16.34 -12.58 2.70
C PRO A 76 -16.29 -11.17 3.30
N ALA A 77 -15.75 -11.07 4.51
CA ALA A 77 -15.57 -9.78 5.16
C ALA A 77 -14.65 -8.89 4.32
N ARG A 78 -15.16 -7.72 3.90
CA ARG A 78 -14.36 -6.71 3.21
C ARG A 78 -13.67 -5.80 4.20
N TYR A 79 -12.46 -5.41 3.85
CA TYR A 79 -11.63 -4.50 4.61
C TYR A 79 -11.22 -3.32 3.74
N GLU A 80 -10.98 -2.20 4.39
CA GLU A 80 -10.47 -0.99 3.76
C GLU A 80 -9.12 -0.65 4.40
N LEU A 81 -8.15 -0.38 3.54
CA LEU A 81 -6.80 0.01 3.91
C LEU A 81 -6.54 1.46 3.46
N LEU A 82 -6.33 2.35 4.42
CA LEU A 82 -5.93 3.73 4.18
C LEU A 82 -4.43 3.85 4.44
N ILE A 83 -3.67 4.35 3.47
CA ILE A 83 -2.21 4.45 3.55
C ILE A 83 -1.77 5.90 3.33
N SER A 84 -0.70 6.30 4.00
CA SER A 84 -0.03 7.57 3.73
C SER A 84 0.37 7.71 2.27
N ALA A 85 -0.15 8.75 1.61
CA ALA A 85 0.25 9.12 0.26
C ALA A 85 1.75 9.41 0.15
N VAL A 86 2.38 9.94 1.21
CA VAL A 86 3.82 10.21 1.25
C VAL A 86 4.62 8.91 1.27
N ALA A 87 4.16 7.90 2.01
CA ALA A 87 4.80 6.58 2.03
C ALA A 87 4.69 5.88 0.66
N VAL A 88 3.50 5.95 0.04
CA VAL A 88 3.29 5.43 -1.32
C VAL A 88 4.18 6.14 -2.33
N GLN A 89 4.23 7.47 -2.31
CA GLN A 89 5.09 8.24 -3.21
C GLN A 89 6.57 7.91 -3.01
N GLY A 90 7.01 7.71 -1.76
CA GLY A 90 8.36 7.24 -1.44
C GLY A 90 8.66 5.89 -2.09
N ALA A 91 7.76 4.92 -1.94
CA ALA A 91 7.87 3.60 -2.55
C ALA A 91 7.89 3.64 -4.08
N VAL A 92 7.00 4.41 -4.71
CA VAL A 92 6.99 4.62 -6.17
C VAL A 92 8.33 5.17 -6.65
N SER A 93 8.89 6.14 -5.92
CA SER A 93 10.15 6.78 -6.28
C SER A 93 11.35 5.84 -6.10
N GLU A 94 11.38 5.07 -5.00
CA GLU A 94 12.43 4.10 -4.69
C GLU A 94 12.47 2.96 -5.73
N LEU A 95 11.31 2.46 -6.13
CA LEU A 95 11.17 1.39 -7.12
C LEU A 95 11.16 1.92 -8.57
N GLN A 96 11.32 3.23 -8.77
CA GLN A 96 11.33 3.88 -10.09
C GLN A 96 10.08 3.57 -10.93
N LEU A 97 8.93 3.48 -10.28
CA LEU A 97 7.65 3.19 -10.93
C LEU A 97 7.02 4.45 -11.53
N SER A 98 6.18 4.26 -12.55
CA SER A 98 5.51 5.36 -13.24
C SER A 98 4.35 5.96 -12.45
N SER A 99 3.74 5.21 -11.53
CA SER A 99 2.59 5.65 -10.73
C SER A 99 2.36 4.80 -9.48
N ALA A 100 1.47 5.26 -8.60
CA ALA A 100 0.95 4.47 -7.49
C ALA A 100 0.12 3.26 -7.99
N ASP A 101 -0.62 3.40 -9.08
CA ASP A 101 -1.37 2.28 -9.67
C ASP A 101 -0.43 1.16 -10.14
N ALA A 102 0.73 1.52 -10.71
CA ALA A 102 1.75 0.55 -11.08
C ALA A 102 2.30 -0.19 -9.83
N LEU A 103 2.50 0.52 -8.72
CA LEU A 103 2.92 -0.09 -7.46
C LEU A 103 1.89 -1.12 -6.95
N PHE A 104 0.61 -0.75 -6.90
CA PHE A 104 -0.43 -1.65 -6.40
C PHE A 104 -0.74 -2.79 -7.37
N SER A 105 -0.62 -2.57 -8.69
CA SER A 105 -0.78 -3.61 -9.69
C SER A 105 0.35 -4.65 -9.65
N MET A 106 1.55 -4.24 -9.23
CA MET A 106 2.69 -5.15 -9.04
C MET A 106 2.62 -5.92 -7.72
N ALA A 107 1.96 -5.37 -6.70
CA ALA A 107 1.84 -6.02 -5.41
C ALA A 107 0.96 -7.28 -5.53
N ALA A 108 1.47 -8.42 -5.08
CA ALA A 108 0.72 -9.67 -5.10
C ALA A 108 -0.38 -9.66 -4.02
N ASN A 109 -0.05 -9.19 -2.82
CA ASN A 109 -0.94 -9.13 -1.66
C ASN A 109 -0.49 -8.02 -0.71
N VAL A 110 -1.33 -7.70 0.27
CA VAL A 110 -0.95 -6.85 1.40
C VAL A 110 -0.97 -7.64 2.70
N VAL A 111 0.04 -7.44 3.54
CA VAL A 111 0.15 -8.04 4.86
C VAL A 111 -0.11 -6.98 5.92
N VAL A 112 -1.08 -7.22 6.80
CA VAL A 112 -1.43 -6.34 7.92
C VAL A 112 -1.52 -7.18 9.18
N GLY A 113 -0.75 -6.83 10.22
CA GLY A 113 -0.77 -7.58 11.49
C GLY A 113 -0.30 -9.04 11.37
N GLY A 114 0.45 -9.38 10.32
CA GLY A 114 0.89 -10.75 10.03
C GLY A 114 -0.10 -11.59 9.22
N GLU A 115 -1.28 -11.04 8.92
CA GLU A 115 -2.29 -11.68 8.06
C GLU A 115 -2.22 -11.16 6.63
N LEU A 116 -2.54 -12.02 5.67
CA LEU A 116 -2.42 -11.75 4.24
C LEU A 116 -3.80 -11.47 3.63
N PHE A 117 -3.91 -10.38 2.88
CA PHE A 117 -5.13 -9.91 2.24
C PHE A 117 -4.91 -9.69 0.74
N LEU A 118 -5.92 -10.04 -0.05
CA LEU A 118 -5.98 -9.75 -1.47
C LEU A 118 -6.29 -8.25 -1.69
N ILE A 119 -5.67 -7.65 -2.70
CA ILE A 119 -5.97 -6.28 -3.14
C ILE A 119 -7.04 -6.38 -4.24
N GLU A 120 -8.13 -5.62 -4.11
CA GLU A 120 -9.24 -5.53 -5.08
C GLU A 120 -9.36 -4.11 -5.64
#